data_AF-A0A6N9NZN6-F1
#
_entry.id   AF-A0A6N9NZN6-F1
#
_cell.length_a   1.000
_cell.length_b   1.000
_cell.length_c   1.000
_cell.angle_alpha   90.00
_cell.angle_beta   90.00
_cell.angle_gamma   90.00
#
_symmetry.space_group_name_H-M   'P 1'
#
loop_
_entity.id
_entity.type
_entity.pdbx_description
1 polymer ?
#
loop_
_entity_poly.entity_id
_entity_poly.type
_entity_poly.pdbx_seq_one_letter_code
_entity_poly.pdbx_strand_id
1 'polypeptide(L)'
;MDDIQFCAACRHPTKKPAGTWTGVDPKTGATTGGFTYTCKNRHCPIHKRQRAAAAEMARREAAAAEENQRNGVNLEAFLELRRKCRITLRRAAEMAGVSPSKLCSWELGREPFPVGLYLMLCQQMKVQLRRESGEMP
;
A
#
# COMPACT_ATOMS: atom_id res chain seq x y z
N MET A 1 -41.81 -9.81 -2.16
CA MET A 1 -41.18 -9.69 -0.83
C MET A 1 -39.69 -9.53 -1.08
N ASP A 2 -39.08 -8.44 -0.61
CA ASP A 2 -37.63 -8.31 -0.67
C ASP A 2 -37.00 -9.31 0.30
N ASP A 3 -36.32 -10.34 -0.21
CA ASP A 3 -35.56 -11.27 0.63
C ASP A 3 -34.48 -10.50 1.40
N ILE A 4 -34.69 -10.35 2.70
CA ILE A 4 -33.71 -9.74 3.60
C ILE A 4 -32.51 -10.68 3.68
N GLN A 5 -31.35 -10.21 3.20
CA GLN A 5 -30.10 -10.95 3.30
C GLN A 5 -29.41 -10.64 4.63
N PHE A 6 -28.43 -11.48 5.02
CA PHE A 6 -27.77 -11.37 6.31
C PHE A 6 -26.25 -11.39 6.17
N CYS A 7 -25.58 -10.59 6.99
CA CYS A 7 -24.12 -10.61 7.02
C CYS A 7 -23.60 -11.98 7.47
N ALA A 8 -22.68 -12.55 6.69
CA ALA A 8 -22.12 -13.88 6.96
C ALA A 8 -21.43 -13.98 8.34
N ALA A 9 -20.93 -12.87 8.89
CA ALA A 9 -20.17 -12.88 10.15
C ALA A 9 -20.96 -12.56 11.42
N CYS A 10 -22.04 -11.77 11.33
CA CYS A 10 -22.78 -11.36 12.53
C CYS A 10 -24.30 -11.47 12.39
N ARG A 11 -24.78 -12.03 11.26
CA ARG A 11 -26.20 -12.19 10.95
C ARG A 11 -27.04 -10.91 11.05
N HIS A 12 -26.42 -9.74 10.98
CA HIS A 12 -27.15 -8.48 10.92
C HIS A 12 -27.85 -8.36 9.55
N PRO A 13 -29.14 -7.98 9.50
CA PRO A 13 -29.86 -7.74 8.25
C PRO A 13 -29.12 -6.75 7.35
N THR A 14 -28.99 -7.07 6.07
CA THR A 14 -28.28 -6.24 5.11
C THR A 14 -28.72 -6.55 3.69
N LYS A 15 -28.63 -5.58 2.79
CA LYS A 15 -28.78 -5.78 1.35
C LYS A 15 -27.47 -5.50 0.59
N LYS A 16 -26.34 -5.38 1.30
CA LYS A 16 -25.05 -5.00 0.71
C LYS A 16 -24.23 -6.24 0.33
N PRO A 17 -24.10 -6.56 -0.97
CA PRO A 17 -23.13 -7.56 -1.41
C PRO A 17 -21.72 -7.08 -1.09
N ALA A 18 -20.87 -7.99 -0.62
CA ALA A 18 -19.49 -7.76 -0.21
C ALA A 18 -18.48 -8.38 -1.19
N GLY A 19 -18.93 -9.36 -1.95
CA GLY A 19 -18.13 -10.08 -2.94
C GLY A 19 -18.94 -11.20 -3.55
N THR A 20 -18.44 -11.76 -4.63
CA THR A 20 -18.99 -12.97 -5.25
C THR A 20 -18.13 -14.16 -4.87
N TRP A 21 -18.74 -15.33 -4.89
CA TRP A 21 -18.03 -16.60 -4.84
C TRP A 21 -18.49 -17.45 -6.02
N THR A 22 -17.55 -18.21 -6.57
CA THR A 22 -17.80 -19.22 -7.60
C THR A 22 -17.16 -20.52 -7.15
N GLY A 23 -17.83 -21.62 -7.42
CA GLY A 23 -17.38 -22.96 -7.09
C GLY A 23 -17.90 -23.96 -8.11
N VAL A 24 -17.49 -25.22 -7.97
CA VAL A 24 -18.00 -26.33 -8.79
C VAL A 24 -18.74 -27.27 -7.87
N ASP A 25 -19.96 -27.64 -8.24
CA ASP A 25 -20.73 -28.63 -7.50
C ASP A 25 -20.04 -30.00 -7.64
N PRO A 26 -19.59 -30.62 -6.54
CA PRO A 26 -18.83 -31.86 -6.59
C PRO A 26 -19.64 -33.08 -7.06
N LYS A 27 -20.98 -33.00 -7.08
CA LYS A 27 -21.86 -34.09 -7.54
C LYS A 27 -22.24 -33.94 -9.01
N THR A 28 -22.45 -32.72 -9.49
CA THR A 28 -22.95 -32.46 -10.84
C THR A 28 -21.89 -31.92 -11.79
N GLY A 29 -20.73 -31.47 -11.28
CA GLY A 29 -19.68 -30.83 -12.06
C GLY A 29 -20.06 -29.45 -12.60
N ALA A 30 -21.25 -28.94 -12.28
CA ALA A 30 -21.72 -27.65 -12.75
C ALA A 30 -21.08 -26.50 -11.98
N THR A 31 -20.79 -25.39 -12.68
CA THR A 31 -20.37 -24.14 -12.04
C THR A 31 -21.53 -23.58 -11.22
N THR A 32 -21.27 -23.33 -9.94
CA THR A 32 -22.19 -22.67 -9.00
C THR A 32 -21.56 -21.38 -8.49
N GLY A 33 -22.39 -20.46 -7.98
CA GLY A 33 -21.89 -19.21 -7.42
C GLY A 33 -22.96 -18.41 -6.70
N GLY A 34 -22.54 -17.34 -6.04
CA GLY A 34 -23.44 -16.46 -5.31
C GLY A 34 -22.74 -15.23 -4.75
N PHE A 35 -23.47 -14.51 -3.90
CA PHE A 35 -22.96 -13.32 -3.22
C PHE A 35 -22.68 -13.61 -1.76
N THR A 36 -21.61 -13.02 -1.24
CA THR A 36 -21.41 -12.83 0.19
C THR A 36 -21.96 -11.46 0.59
N TYR A 37 -22.49 -11.33 1.80
CA TYR A 37 -23.09 -10.08 2.27
C TYR A 37 -22.36 -9.52 3.50
N THR A 38 -22.21 -8.19 3.52
CA THR A 38 -21.61 -7.44 4.64
C THR A 38 -22.64 -6.51 5.27
N CYS A 39 -22.48 -6.15 6.54
CA CYS A 39 -23.38 -5.26 7.28
C CYS A 39 -22.76 -3.90 7.57
N LYS A 40 -23.56 -2.96 8.10
CA LYS A 40 -23.07 -1.71 8.71
C LYS A 40 -22.83 -1.81 10.24
N ASN A 41 -23.07 -2.97 10.85
CA ASN A 41 -22.92 -3.16 12.29
C ASN A 41 -21.47 -2.90 12.73
N ARG A 42 -21.24 -1.83 13.49
CA ARG A 42 -19.90 -1.47 13.99
C ARG A 42 -19.30 -2.54 14.89
N HIS A 43 -20.10 -3.38 15.54
CA HIS A 43 -19.63 -4.47 16.40
C HIS A 43 -19.39 -5.80 15.66
N CYS A 44 -19.64 -5.85 14.34
CA CYS A 44 -19.37 -7.03 13.53
C CYS A 44 -17.88 -7.46 13.65
N PRO A 45 -17.59 -8.76 13.84
CA PRO A 45 -16.23 -9.26 13.96
C PRO A 45 -15.32 -8.88 12.79
N ILE A 46 -15.82 -8.88 11.55
CA ILE A 46 -15.07 -8.46 10.36
C ILE A 46 -14.65 -6.99 10.48
N HIS A 47 -15.59 -6.09 10.81
CA HIS A 47 -15.31 -4.66 10.95
C HIS A 47 -14.39 -4.36 12.13
N LYS A 48 -14.51 -5.11 13.23
CA LYS A 48 -13.57 -5.03 14.35
C LYS A 48 -12.15 -5.40 13.91
N ARG A 49 -11.98 -6.52 13.18
CA ARG A 49 -10.68 -6.96 12.65
C ARG A 49 -10.09 -5.94 11.66
N GLN A 50 -10.89 -5.43 10.73
CA GLN A 50 -10.44 -4.42 9.76
C GLN A 50 -9.97 -3.13 10.44
N ARG A 51 -10.70 -2.63 11.45
CA ARG A 51 -10.27 -1.45 12.21
C ARG A 51 -9.00 -1.72 13.03
N ALA A 52 -8.89 -2.90 13.63
CA ALA A 52 -7.67 -3.27 14.35
C ALA A 52 -6.46 -3.34 13.41
N ALA A 53 -6.61 -3.95 12.23
CA ALA A 53 -5.57 -3.99 11.21
C ALA A 53 -5.20 -2.59 10.70
N ALA A 54 -6.19 -1.73 10.44
CA ALA A 54 -5.96 -0.34 10.03
C ALA A 54 -5.23 0.46 11.12
N ALA A 55 -5.61 0.28 12.40
CA ALA A 55 -4.93 0.93 13.52
C ALA A 55 -3.48 0.45 13.67
N GLU A 56 -3.21 -0.84 13.47
CA GLU A 56 -1.86 -1.39 13.48
C GLU A 56 -1.02 -0.85 12.31
N MET A 57 -1.58 -0.79 11.11
CA MET A 57 -0.90 -0.18 9.95
C MET A 57 -0.57 1.29 10.20
N ALA A 58 -1.51 2.07 10.74
CA ALA A 58 -1.28 3.47 11.08
C ALA A 58 -0.19 3.65 12.15
N ARG A 59 -0.09 2.74 13.13
CA ARG A 59 1.00 2.74 14.11
C ARG A 59 2.36 2.47 13.47
N ARG A 60 2.43 1.53 12.52
CA ARG A 60 3.66 1.22 11.78
C ARG A 60 4.11 2.38 10.91
N GLU A 61 3.18 3.03 10.20
CA GLU A 61 3.46 4.22 9.40
C GLU A 61 3.94 5.39 10.28
N ALA A 62 3.35 5.59 11.46
CA ALA A 62 3.80 6.61 12.41
C ALA A 62 5.23 6.32 12.93
N ALA A 63 5.54 5.07 13.28
CA ALA A 63 6.87 4.67 13.72
C ALA A 63 7.92 4.83 12.61
N ALA A 64 7.58 4.48 11.37
CA ALA A 64 8.44 4.69 10.20
C ALA A 64 8.70 6.19 9.96
N ALA A 65 7.68 7.05 10.11
CA ALA A 65 7.82 8.49 9.98
C ALA A 65 8.75 9.08 11.06
N GLU A 66 8.60 8.65 12.31
CA GLU A 66 9.49 9.06 13.41
C GLU A 66 10.94 8.65 13.16
N GLU A 67 11.17 7.41 12.73
CA GLU A 67 12.51 6.93 12.40
C GLU A 67 13.13 7.69 11.23
N ASN A 68 12.36 7.96 10.18
CA ASN A 68 12.80 8.78 9.05
C ASN A 68 13.17 10.20 9.51
N GLN A 69 12.35 10.82 10.36
CA GLN A 69 12.63 12.15 10.91
C GLN A 69 13.92 12.17 11.72
N ARG A 70 14.10 11.19 12.63
CA ARG A 70 15.32 11.05 13.45
C ARG A 70 16.57 10.88 12.58
N ASN A 71 16.42 10.22 11.44
CA ASN A 71 17.51 9.93 10.51
C ASN A 71 17.72 11.00 9.42
N GLY A 72 16.96 12.11 9.44
CA GLY A 72 17.05 13.17 8.45
C GLY A 72 16.57 12.77 7.04
N VAL A 73 15.76 11.72 6.94
CA VAL A 73 15.13 11.28 5.69
C VAL A 73 13.90 12.12 5.42
N ASN A 74 13.89 12.84 4.31
CA ASN A 74 12.73 13.59 3.83
C ASN A 74 12.15 12.90 2.59
N LEU A 75 11.05 12.17 2.76
CA LEU A 75 10.39 11.42 1.68
C LEU A 75 9.77 12.31 0.61
N GLU A 76 9.23 13.47 1.00
CA GLU A 76 8.64 14.43 0.05
C GLU A 76 9.73 15.00 -0.86
N ALA A 77 10.85 15.45 -0.27
CA ALA A 77 11.99 15.97 -1.03
C ALA A 77 12.61 14.89 -1.94
N PHE A 78 12.66 13.63 -1.48
CA PHE A 78 13.11 12.52 -2.31
C PHE A 78 12.20 12.29 -3.52
N LEU A 79 10.89 12.26 -3.31
CA LEU A 79 9.89 12.08 -4.37
C LEU A 79 9.95 13.21 -5.39
N GLU A 80 10.07 14.45 -4.92
CA GLU A 80 10.26 15.61 -5.79
C GLU A 80 11.54 15.52 -6.61
N LEU A 81 12.67 15.18 -5.97
CA LEU A 81 13.95 15.01 -6.66
C LEU A 81 13.86 13.92 -7.74
N ARG A 82 13.25 12.77 -7.42
CA ARG A 82 13.06 11.68 -8.37
C ARG A 82 12.21 12.11 -9.57
N ARG A 83 11.13 12.86 -9.32
CA ARG A 83 10.26 13.42 -10.38
C ARG A 83 11.00 14.45 -11.24
N LYS A 84 11.80 15.34 -10.63
CA LYS A 84 12.63 16.32 -11.34
C LYS A 84 13.64 15.66 -12.27
N CYS A 85 14.27 14.58 -11.82
CA CYS A 85 15.20 13.78 -12.62
C CYS A 85 14.50 12.83 -13.61
N ARG A 86 13.15 12.83 -13.66
CA ARG A 86 12.34 11.93 -14.50
C ARG A 86 12.66 10.44 -14.33
N ILE A 87 13.13 10.05 -13.14
CA ILE A 87 13.49 8.65 -12.85
C ILE A 87 12.22 7.88 -12.47
N THR A 88 11.98 6.79 -13.20
CA THR A 88 10.88 5.88 -12.88
C THR A 88 11.15 5.14 -11.57
N LEU A 89 10.09 4.73 -10.87
CA LEU A 89 10.22 3.90 -9.65
C LEU A 89 11.07 2.65 -9.92
N ARG A 90 10.86 2.00 -11.08
CA ARG A 90 11.65 0.84 -11.49
C ARG A 90 13.13 1.16 -11.58
N ARG A 91 13.50 2.25 -12.25
CA ARG A 91 14.90 2.63 -12.42
C ARG A 91 15.57 3.01 -11.10
N ALA A 92 14.87 3.74 -10.23
CA ALA A 92 15.37 4.04 -8.89
C ALA A 92 15.56 2.78 -8.04
N ALA A 93 14.67 1.79 -8.19
CA ALA A 93 14.79 0.51 -7.50
C ALA A 93 15.99 -0.31 -8.01
N GLU A 94 16.22 -0.31 -9.33
CA GLU A 94 17.44 -0.90 -9.93
C GLU A 94 18.72 -0.24 -9.41
N MET A 95 18.75 1.09 -9.29
CA MET A 95 19.90 1.83 -8.73
C MET A 95 20.18 1.46 -7.27
N ALA A 96 19.13 1.19 -6.48
CA ALA A 96 19.23 0.77 -5.10
C ALA A 96 19.43 -0.74 -4.90
N GLY A 97 19.38 -1.55 -5.97
CA GLY A 97 19.46 -3.00 -5.88
C GLY A 97 18.28 -3.66 -5.17
N VAL A 98 17.08 -3.05 -5.23
CA VAL A 98 15.88 -3.54 -4.54
C VAL A 98 14.70 -3.73 -5.51
N SER A 99 13.65 -4.40 -5.05
CA SER A 99 12.43 -4.52 -5.84
C SER A 99 11.66 -3.18 -5.90
N PRO A 100 10.92 -2.89 -6.99
CA PRO A 100 10.08 -1.69 -7.07
C PRO A 100 9.06 -1.58 -5.94
N SER A 101 8.50 -2.70 -5.49
CA SER A 101 7.57 -2.73 -4.35
C SER A 101 8.23 -2.30 -3.05
N LYS A 102 9.51 -2.66 -2.84
CA LYS A 102 10.25 -2.28 -1.63
C LYS A 102 10.54 -0.79 -1.62
N LEU A 103 11.01 -0.23 -2.75
CA LEU A 103 11.20 1.21 -2.88
C LEU A 103 9.87 1.97 -2.71
N CYS A 104 8.78 1.45 -3.26
CA CYS A 104 7.43 2.03 -3.10
C CYS A 104 7.00 2.07 -1.63
N SER A 105 7.26 1.01 -0.86
CA SER A 105 7.01 1.00 0.59
C SER A 105 7.74 2.13 1.32
N TRP A 106 9.00 2.38 0.98
CA TRP A 106 9.78 3.48 1.57
C TRP A 106 9.27 4.85 1.13
N GLU A 107 9.01 5.05 -0.17
CA GLU A 107 8.48 6.31 -0.71
C GLU A 107 7.11 6.68 -0.12
N LEU A 108 6.28 5.68 0.19
CA LEU A 108 4.97 5.87 0.81
C LEU A 108 5.03 5.96 2.35
N GLY A 109 6.22 5.87 2.95
CA GLY A 109 6.38 5.93 4.42
C GLY A 109 5.80 4.73 5.16
N ARG A 110 5.54 3.62 4.48
CA ARG A 110 5.06 2.37 5.10
C ARG A 110 6.13 1.67 5.91
N GLU A 111 7.39 1.95 5.57
CA GLU A 111 8.58 1.43 6.21
C GLU A 111 9.65 2.54 6.25
N PRO A 112 10.55 2.54 7.25
CA PRO A 112 11.65 3.48 7.31
C PRO A 112 12.58 3.31 6.10
N PHE A 113 13.02 4.42 5.51
CA PHE A 113 13.95 4.43 4.39
C PHE A 113 15.37 4.22 4.94
N PRO A 114 16.10 3.17 4.51
CA PRO A 114 17.49 3.00 4.92
C PRO A 114 18.36 4.21 4.51
N VAL A 115 18.97 4.86 5.50
CA VAL A 115 19.68 6.15 5.32
C VAL A 115 20.78 6.07 4.26
N GLY A 116 21.57 4.99 4.26
CA GLY A 116 22.63 4.79 3.28
C GLY A 116 22.11 4.75 1.84
N LEU A 117 20.98 4.07 1.62
CA LEU A 117 20.35 4.01 0.30
C LEU A 117 19.70 5.34 -0.08
N TYR A 118 19.04 6.02 0.88
CA TYR A 118 18.47 7.35 0.67
C TYR A 118 19.51 8.37 0.21
N LEU A 119 20.65 8.45 0.90
CA LEU A 119 21.73 9.38 0.57
C LEU A 119 22.36 9.05 -0.78
N MET A 120 22.65 7.78 -1.03
CA MET A 120 23.21 7.31 -2.30
C MET A 120 22.31 7.67 -3.49
N LEU A 121 21.01 7.37 -3.39
CA LEU A 121 20.05 7.68 -4.45
C LEU A 121 19.93 9.20 -4.66
N CYS A 122 19.82 9.98 -3.59
CA CYS A 122 19.80 11.43 -3.67
C CYS A 122 21.05 11.98 -4.38
N GLN A 123 22.23 11.45 -4.06
CA GLN A 123 23.48 11.87 -4.69
C GLN A 123 23.51 11.54 -6.17
N GLN A 124 23.13 10.32 -6.57
CA GLN A 124 23.09 9.91 -7.97
C GLN A 124 22.10 10.76 -8.78
N MET A 125 20.90 11.01 -8.23
CA MET A 125 19.89 11.86 -8.85
C MET A 125 20.39 13.30 -9.04
N LYS A 126 21.03 13.89 -8.03
CA LYS A 126 21.62 15.25 -8.14
C LYS A 126 22.72 15.32 -9.20
N VAL A 127 23.55 14.29 -9.34
CA VAL A 127 24.58 14.24 -10.39
C VAL A 127 23.95 14.20 -11.78
N GLN A 128 22.88 13.42 -11.95
CA GLN A 128 22.15 13.38 -13.23
C GLN A 128 21.52 14.72 -13.57
N LEU A 129 20.85 15.34 -12.61
CA LEU A 129 20.21 16.64 -12.82
C LEU A 129 21.21 17.72 -13.27
N ARG A 130 22.39 17.80 -12.64
CA ARG A 130 23.45 18.74 -13.05
C ARG A 130 23.95 18.51 -14.46
N ARG A 131 24.13 17.24 -14.87
CA ARG A 131 24.54 16.88 -16.24
C ARG A 131 23.49 17.32 -17.27
N GLU A 132 22.21 17.19 -16.93
CA GLU A 132 21.10 17.61 -17.80
C GLU A 132 20.93 19.13 -17.86
N SER A 133 21.27 19.85 -16.78
CA SER A 133 21.22 21.32 -16.73
C SER A 133 22.41 22.03 -17.37
N GLY A 134 23.43 21.30 -17.84
CA GLY A 134 24.63 21.90 -18.45
C GLY A 134 25.56 22.61 -17.45
N GLU A 135 25.32 22.45 -16.15
CA GLU A 135 26.18 22.96 -15.08
C GLU A 135 27.27 21.94 -14.76
N MET A 136 28.31 21.91 -15.59
CA MET A 136 29.60 21.34 -15.21
C MET A 136 30.72 22.19 -15.82
N PRO A 137 31.77 22.54 -15.05
CA PRO A 137 33.00 23.08 -15.63
C PRO A 137 33.71 22.02 -16.51
#